data_AF-A0A2V9J2Z7-F1
#
_entry.id   AF-A0A2V9J2Z7-F1
#
_cell.length_a   1.000
_cell.length_b   1.000
_cell.length_c   1.000
_cell.angle_alpha   90.00
_cell.angle_beta   90.00
_cell.angle_gamma   90.00
#
_symmetry.space_group_name_H-M   'P 1'
#
loop_
_entity.id
_entity.type
_entity.pdbx_description
1 polymer ?
#
loop_
_entity_poly.entity_id
_entity_poly.type
_entity_poly.pdbx_seq_one_letter_code
_entity_poly.pdbx_strand_id
1 'polypeptide(L)'
;MVEHGSLGALAEIQLSLGEYETAQLTLKNLASNSGLSIAVCSEAHVSYLLAWLAVELGDYDAALGYLQKLKALASPEAPVYEAELGEVLRARVYLQRGQLEEATRLLDRLNTTVTKKHWPYQMCIVKLWLAEALVLGGRLERARKCVRDAIRLAKAMPSRHLEAHGHLLLGRLISLNNEGDFATQENMGSAGALVGSASAEIEIAIRMAEESGAAELIWRGHAEMARVLELAGDTITAANHAQKALEQLSLIESLVPQEAVEQFRSVPERKEARARCQRILEDDELAEQRQALANVGALEEHHLRILYRASGVINGIRDLDKLLEAVLDLLLQAVGVQRAFVFLRNEKTGDLRFVKGRNVKRESMEQAEKISRSVLQDVYSQGRPFVSANAQSDSRVSERTSVLTHKLNTLLCAPLKVGGRVLGSVYGDHPAALGSLKESTINLFAAFCNLAAVAIDNALVHRHLVEEKKEVEDRLQRVREGSSEIIGQSAAVEDLLKRIALVAASPLDVLITGESGTGKELVARALHRTGRRATRKFLALDCGSLSDSLVESEL
;
A
#
# COMPACT_ATOMS: atom_id res chain seq x y z
N MET A 1 -60.16 23.86 -11.45
CA MET A 1 -59.57 24.29 -10.15
C MET A 1 -58.90 23.13 -9.41
N VAL A 2 -59.59 22.00 -9.15
CA VAL A 2 -58.99 20.84 -8.43
C VAL A 2 -57.78 20.25 -9.17
N GLU A 3 -57.84 20.07 -10.50
CA GLU A 3 -56.72 19.56 -11.31
C GLU A 3 -55.53 20.54 -11.41
N HIS A 4 -55.78 21.86 -11.39
CA HIS A 4 -54.71 22.86 -11.39
C HIS A 4 -54.00 22.95 -10.03
N GLY A 5 -54.73 22.78 -8.92
CA GLY A 5 -54.13 22.68 -7.58
C GLY A 5 -53.27 21.44 -7.41
N SER A 6 -53.68 20.30 -7.97
CA SER A 6 -52.89 19.06 -7.90
C SER A 6 -51.62 19.11 -8.75
N LEU A 7 -51.68 19.73 -9.94
CA LEU A 7 -50.50 19.88 -10.81
C LEU A 7 -49.51 20.93 -10.30
N GLY A 8 -49.99 22.01 -9.65
CA GLY A 8 -49.13 23.00 -8.99
C GLY A 8 -48.35 22.39 -7.82
N ALA A 9 -49.02 21.65 -6.94
CA ALA A 9 -48.37 20.92 -5.86
C ALA A 9 -47.38 19.85 -6.37
N LEU A 10 -47.71 19.17 -7.47
CA LEU A 10 -46.78 18.24 -8.11
C LEU A 10 -45.51 18.95 -8.60
N ALA A 11 -45.64 20.10 -9.25
CA ALA A 11 -44.48 20.88 -9.70
C ALA A 11 -43.62 21.37 -8.52
N GLU A 12 -44.21 21.78 -7.39
CA GLU A 12 -43.46 22.13 -6.18
C GLU A 12 -42.64 20.95 -5.62
N ILE A 13 -43.23 19.75 -5.61
CA ILE A 13 -42.55 18.52 -5.18
C ILE A 13 -41.40 18.21 -6.15
N GLN A 14 -41.65 18.24 -7.45
CA GLN A 14 -40.63 17.98 -8.48
C GLN A 14 -39.45 18.98 -8.37
N LEU A 15 -39.72 20.27 -8.17
CA LEU A 15 -38.70 21.28 -7.94
C LEU A 15 -37.88 21.01 -6.68
N SER A 16 -38.53 20.57 -5.59
CA SER A 16 -37.87 20.25 -4.32
C SER A 16 -36.98 19.00 -4.45
N LEU A 17 -37.41 18.01 -5.23
CA LEU A 17 -36.67 16.78 -5.53
C LEU A 17 -35.54 16.97 -6.56
N GLY A 18 -35.43 18.14 -7.18
CA GLY A 18 -34.45 18.40 -8.24
C GLY A 18 -34.82 17.79 -9.61
N GLU A 19 -36.06 17.35 -9.80
CA GLU A 19 -36.57 16.82 -11.06
C GLU A 19 -36.94 17.96 -12.03
N TYR A 20 -35.96 18.75 -12.45
CA TYR A 20 -36.22 20.00 -13.18
C TYR A 20 -36.83 19.81 -14.57
N GLU A 21 -36.48 18.75 -15.28
CA GLU A 21 -37.08 18.42 -16.58
C GLU A 21 -38.56 18.08 -16.45
N THR A 22 -38.93 17.23 -15.48
CA THR A 22 -40.33 16.86 -15.25
C THR A 22 -41.13 18.07 -14.74
N ALA A 23 -40.56 18.89 -13.85
CA ALA A 23 -41.15 20.14 -13.39
C ALA A 23 -41.40 21.11 -14.57
N GLN A 24 -40.45 21.24 -15.50
CA GLN A 24 -40.61 22.09 -16.68
C GLN A 24 -41.78 21.63 -17.56
N LEU A 25 -41.92 20.32 -17.78
CA LEU A 25 -43.03 19.74 -18.55
C LEU A 25 -44.37 19.96 -17.85
N THR A 26 -44.44 19.72 -16.54
CA THR A 26 -45.65 19.97 -15.73
C THR A 26 -46.06 21.45 -15.79
N LEU A 27 -45.11 22.37 -15.68
CA LEU A 27 -45.36 23.81 -15.75
C LEU A 27 -45.74 24.27 -17.17
N LYS A 28 -45.14 23.71 -18.22
CA LYS A 28 -45.55 23.97 -19.62
C LYS A 28 -47.00 23.54 -19.86
N ASN A 29 -47.41 22.38 -19.34
CA ASN A 29 -48.80 21.89 -19.43
C ASN A 29 -49.79 22.76 -18.64
N LEU A 30 -49.39 23.26 -17.48
CA LEU A 30 -50.18 24.23 -16.71
C LEU A 30 -50.32 25.57 -17.45
N ALA A 31 -49.25 26.03 -18.10
CA ALA A 31 -49.25 27.28 -18.85
C ALA A 31 -50.02 27.18 -20.18
N SER A 32 -50.04 26.03 -20.85
CA SER A 32 -50.75 25.83 -22.13
C SER A 32 -52.26 25.61 -21.97
N ASN A 33 -52.70 25.02 -20.86
CA ASN A 33 -54.13 24.86 -20.53
C ASN A 33 -54.83 26.15 -20.06
N SER A 34 -54.15 27.31 -20.16
CA SER A 34 -54.60 28.63 -19.70
C SER A 34 -55.68 29.32 -20.55
N GLY A 35 -56.20 28.65 -21.59
CA GLY A 35 -57.32 29.13 -22.40
C GLY A 35 -58.69 29.12 -21.71
N LEU A 36 -58.81 28.55 -20.51
CA LEU A 36 -60.04 28.51 -19.70
C LEU A 36 -59.83 29.33 -18.42
N SER A 37 -60.49 30.51 -18.33
CA SER A 37 -60.62 31.41 -17.16
C SER A 37 -59.87 30.94 -15.90
N ILE A 38 -58.54 31.13 -15.90
CA ILE A 38 -57.69 30.86 -14.75
C ILE A 38 -57.96 31.98 -13.73
N ALA A 39 -58.28 31.61 -12.48
CA ALA A 39 -58.36 32.59 -11.41
C ALA A 39 -56.97 33.24 -11.23
N VAL A 40 -56.91 34.55 -11.03
CA VAL A 40 -55.65 35.33 -10.91
C VAL A 40 -54.63 34.68 -9.97
N CYS A 41 -55.08 34.04 -8.88
CA CYS A 41 -54.21 33.31 -7.95
C CYS A 41 -53.46 32.13 -8.60
N SER A 42 -54.09 31.37 -9.49
CA SER A 42 -53.44 30.26 -10.21
C SER A 42 -52.41 30.73 -11.23
N GLU A 43 -52.63 31.87 -11.89
CA GLU A 43 -51.62 32.43 -12.82
C GLU A 43 -50.40 32.99 -12.07
N ALA A 44 -50.64 33.59 -10.91
CA ALA A 44 -49.59 34.07 -10.04
C ALA A 44 -48.74 32.91 -9.48
N HIS A 45 -49.39 31.83 -9.04
CA HIS A 45 -48.70 30.62 -8.58
C HIS A 45 -47.82 29.98 -9.67
N VAL A 46 -48.33 29.82 -10.89
CA VAL A 46 -47.54 29.30 -12.03
C VAL A 46 -46.36 30.21 -12.36
N SER A 47 -46.56 31.53 -12.32
CA SER A 47 -45.47 32.50 -12.56
C SER A 47 -44.38 32.41 -11.49
N TYR A 48 -44.74 32.16 -10.23
CA TYR A 48 -43.79 31.91 -9.15
C TYR A 48 -43.00 30.62 -9.36
N LEU A 49 -43.66 29.51 -9.70
CA LEU A 49 -42.98 28.22 -9.92
C LEU A 49 -42.05 28.26 -11.14
N LEU A 50 -42.45 28.95 -12.23
CA LEU A 50 -41.58 29.20 -13.38
C LEU A 50 -40.37 30.05 -13.02
N ALA A 51 -40.55 31.07 -12.18
CA ALA A 51 -39.44 31.86 -11.66
C ALA A 51 -38.50 31.01 -10.79
N TRP A 52 -39.03 30.13 -9.93
CA TRP A 52 -38.23 29.24 -9.10
C TRP A 52 -37.40 28.28 -9.98
N LEU A 53 -38.03 27.59 -10.93
CA LEU A 53 -37.34 26.73 -11.88
C LEU A 53 -36.21 27.47 -12.61
N ALA A 54 -36.49 28.67 -13.11
CA ALA A 54 -35.50 29.48 -13.83
C ALA A 54 -34.31 29.87 -12.93
N VAL A 55 -34.55 30.19 -11.65
CA VAL A 55 -33.47 30.43 -10.68
C VAL A 55 -32.60 29.19 -10.49
N GLU A 56 -33.20 28.01 -10.33
CA GLU A 56 -32.43 26.77 -10.13
C GLU A 56 -31.67 26.35 -11.40
N LEU A 57 -32.22 26.59 -12.59
CA LEU A 57 -31.56 26.34 -13.87
C LEU A 57 -30.46 27.37 -14.20
N GLY A 58 -30.41 28.50 -13.51
CA GLY A 58 -29.45 29.57 -13.77
C GLY A 58 -29.88 30.57 -14.85
N ASP A 59 -31.11 30.47 -15.37
CA ASP A 59 -31.70 31.44 -16.30
C ASP A 59 -32.28 32.64 -15.54
N TYR A 60 -31.40 33.51 -15.08
CA TYR A 60 -31.75 34.66 -14.26
C TYR A 60 -32.58 35.71 -15.00
N ASP A 61 -32.46 35.82 -16.33
CA ASP A 61 -33.22 36.78 -17.12
C ASP A 61 -34.68 36.32 -17.28
N ALA A 62 -34.90 35.02 -17.57
CA ALA A 62 -36.24 34.46 -17.54
C ALA A 62 -36.87 34.55 -16.14
N ALA A 63 -36.10 34.25 -15.09
CA ALA A 63 -36.56 34.38 -13.71
C ALA A 63 -37.07 35.78 -13.40
N LEU A 64 -36.29 36.83 -13.73
CA LEU A 64 -36.70 38.22 -13.51
C LEU A 64 -37.94 38.61 -14.32
N GLY A 65 -38.07 38.10 -15.55
CA GLY A 65 -39.27 38.29 -16.38
C GLY A 65 -40.53 37.69 -15.74
N TYR A 66 -40.46 36.45 -15.26
CA TYR A 66 -41.57 35.81 -14.55
C TYR A 66 -41.90 36.53 -13.23
N LEU A 67 -40.91 37.00 -12.49
CA LEU A 67 -41.11 37.79 -11.27
C LEU A 67 -41.73 39.17 -11.55
N GLN A 68 -41.42 39.79 -12.68
CA GLN A 68 -42.08 41.02 -13.11
C GLN A 68 -43.55 40.77 -13.44
N LYS A 69 -43.85 39.66 -14.14
CA LYS A 69 -45.23 39.23 -14.41
C LYS A 69 -46.00 38.96 -13.11
N LEU A 70 -45.42 38.21 -12.18
CA LEU A 70 -45.99 37.95 -10.85
C LEU A 70 -46.34 39.24 -10.10
N LYS A 71 -45.45 40.23 -10.13
CA LYS A 71 -45.67 41.53 -9.49
C LYS A 71 -46.82 42.32 -10.14
N ALA A 72 -46.99 42.22 -11.45
CA ALA A 72 -48.09 42.88 -12.16
C ALA A 72 -49.46 42.24 -11.85
N LEU A 73 -49.48 40.95 -11.49
CA LEU A 73 -50.69 40.23 -11.10
C LEU A 73 -51.10 40.49 -9.63
N ALA A 74 -50.17 40.94 -8.78
CA ALA A 74 -50.45 41.25 -7.39
C ALA A 74 -51.16 42.61 -7.27
N SER A 75 -52.37 42.63 -6.69
CA SER A 75 -53.11 43.86 -6.41
C SER A 75 -53.42 44.02 -4.91
N PRO A 76 -53.64 45.26 -4.41
CA PRO A 76 -54.04 45.50 -3.02
C PRO A 76 -55.37 44.84 -2.64
N GLU A 77 -56.24 44.57 -3.62
CA GLU A 77 -57.58 43.99 -3.45
C GLU A 77 -57.57 42.45 -3.49
N ALA A 78 -56.49 41.83 -3.97
CA ALA A 78 -56.29 40.37 -4.03
C ALA A 78 -54.82 40.01 -3.67
N PRO A 79 -54.47 39.92 -2.38
CA PRO A 79 -53.11 39.62 -1.96
C PRO A 79 -52.70 38.22 -2.41
N VAL A 80 -51.69 38.16 -3.27
CA VAL A 80 -51.06 36.93 -3.74
C VAL A 80 -49.96 36.53 -2.75
N TYR A 81 -50.09 35.36 -2.15
CA TYR A 81 -49.14 34.81 -1.17
C TYR A 81 -47.72 34.70 -1.76
N GLU A 82 -47.64 34.36 -3.05
CA GLU A 82 -46.46 34.14 -3.85
C GLU A 82 -45.68 35.43 -4.16
N ALA A 83 -46.29 36.61 -4.04
CA ALA A 83 -45.62 37.88 -4.35
C ALA A 83 -44.38 38.11 -3.47
N GLU A 84 -44.48 37.83 -2.17
CA GLU A 84 -43.36 38.05 -1.25
C GLU A 84 -42.29 36.96 -1.39
N LEU A 85 -42.70 35.72 -1.71
CA LEU A 85 -41.77 34.64 -2.04
C LEU A 85 -41.04 34.93 -3.36
N GLY A 86 -41.71 35.56 -4.33
CA GLY A 86 -41.11 36.03 -5.57
C GLY A 86 -40.04 37.09 -5.34
N GLU A 87 -40.24 38.03 -4.41
CA GLU A 87 -39.19 38.99 -4.06
C GLU A 87 -38.01 38.33 -3.31
N VAL A 88 -38.23 37.22 -2.59
CA VAL A 88 -37.12 36.39 -2.09
C VAL A 88 -36.34 35.76 -3.25
N LEU A 89 -37.03 35.18 -4.25
CA LEU A 89 -36.37 34.65 -5.45
C LEU A 89 -35.57 35.73 -6.19
N ARG A 90 -36.10 36.97 -6.27
CA ARG A 90 -35.36 38.11 -6.82
C ARG A 90 -34.08 38.38 -6.04
N ALA A 91 -34.15 38.35 -4.70
CA ALA A 91 -32.95 38.51 -3.87
C ALA A 91 -31.94 37.38 -4.11
N ARG A 92 -32.38 36.14 -4.31
CA ARG A 92 -31.50 35.01 -4.70
C ARG A 92 -30.79 35.29 -6.02
N VAL A 93 -31.48 35.78 -7.04
CA VAL A 93 -30.88 36.18 -8.32
C VAL A 93 -29.80 37.25 -8.11
N TYR A 94 -30.08 38.25 -7.28
CA TYR A 94 -29.09 39.28 -6.94
C TYR A 94 -27.86 38.71 -6.22
N LEU A 95 -28.04 37.76 -5.29
CA LEU A 95 -26.91 37.07 -4.66
C LEU A 95 -26.05 36.32 -5.68
N GLN A 96 -26.67 35.56 -6.58
CA GLN A 96 -25.95 34.81 -7.61
C GLN A 96 -25.27 35.72 -8.66
N ARG A 97 -25.77 36.94 -8.86
CA ARG A 97 -25.11 37.97 -9.70
C ARG A 97 -24.05 38.80 -8.95
N GLY A 98 -23.77 38.49 -7.68
CA GLY A 98 -22.81 39.24 -6.85
C GLY A 98 -23.33 40.60 -6.36
N GLN A 99 -24.62 40.91 -6.53
CA GLN A 99 -25.26 42.16 -6.11
C GLN A 99 -25.69 42.10 -4.63
N LEU A 100 -24.71 41.88 -3.75
CA LEU A 100 -24.94 41.54 -2.34
C LEU A 100 -25.67 42.63 -1.54
N GLU A 101 -25.32 43.91 -1.75
CA GLU A 101 -25.96 45.02 -1.03
C GLU A 101 -27.44 45.16 -1.40
N GLU A 102 -27.77 45.05 -2.68
CA GLU A 102 -29.14 45.15 -3.19
C GLU A 102 -29.99 43.98 -2.69
N ALA A 103 -29.44 42.75 -2.72
CA ALA A 103 -30.08 41.58 -2.13
C ALA A 103 -30.38 41.77 -0.63
N THR A 104 -29.39 42.24 0.13
CA THR A 104 -29.52 42.44 1.58
C THR A 104 -30.54 43.52 1.90
N ARG A 105 -30.53 44.66 1.20
CA ARG A 105 -31.53 45.74 1.36
C ARG A 105 -32.94 45.26 1.03
N LEU A 106 -33.09 44.44 -0.02
CA LEU A 106 -34.38 43.85 -0.39
C LEU A 106 -34.90 42.91 0.70
N LEU A 107 -34.07 41.97 1.16
CA LEU A 107 -34.42 40.99 2.20
C LEU A 107 -34.72 41.66 3.55
N ASP A 108 -34.03 42.75 3.90
CA ASP A 108 -34.30 43.51 5.12
C ASP A 108 -35.66 44.22 5.10
N ARG A 109 -36.00 44.84 3.96
CA ARG A 109 -37.33 45.44 3.75
C ARG A 109 -38.41 44.36 3.80
N LEU A 110 -38.20 43.23 3.11
CA LEU A 110 -39.13 42.10 3.13
C LEU A 110 -39.34 41.55 4.54
N ASN A 111 -38.26 41.33 5.31
CA ASN A 111 -38.34 40.82 6.69
C ASN A 111 -39.23 41.71 7.56
N THR A 112 -39.15 43.03 7.38
CA THR A 112 -40.03 43.99 8.09
C THR A 112 -41.49 43.84 7.66
N THR A 113 -41.75 43.71 6.36
CA THR A 113 -43.10 43.53 5.80
C THR A 113 -43.74 42.23 6.26
N VAL A 114 -43.06 41.08 6.12
CA VAL A 114 -43.61 39.77 6.49
C VAL A 114 -43.79 39.62 8.00
N THR A 115 -42.95 40.27 8.81
CA THR A 115 -43.11 40.32 10.26
C THR A 115 -44.37 41.08 10.66
N LYS A 116 -44.68 42.21 10.02
CA LYS A 116 -45.93 42.95 10.28
C LYS A 116 -47.17 42.14 9.89
N LYS A 117 -47.09 41.36 8.82
CA LYS A 117 -48.19 40.50 8.33
C LYS A 117 -48.38 39.20 9.14
N HIS A 118 -47.45 38.87 10.04
CA HIS A 118 -47.47 37.64 10.85
C HIS A 118 -47.61 36.36 10.01
N TRP A 119 -46.80 36.25 8.96
CA TRP A 119 -46.79 35.08 8.06
C TRP A 119 -45.60 34.16 8.37
N PRO A 120 -45.75 33.13 9.23
CA PRO A 120 -44.59 32.44 9.82
C PRO A 120 -43.74 31.71 8.79
N TYR A 121 -44.36 31.18 7.72
CA TYR A 121 -43.66 30.46 6.65
C TYR A 121 -42.75 31.38 5.85
N GLN A 122 -43.29 32.49 5.33
CA GLN A 122 -42.49 33.50 4.63
C GLN A 122 -41.47 34.17 5.55
N MET A 123 -41.81 34.40 6.83
CA MET A 123 -40.85 34.89 7.81
C MET A 123 -39.65 33.96 7.95
N CYS A 124 -39.87 32.64 7.97
CA CYS A 124 -38.79 31.66 8.03
C CYS A 124 -37.90 31.72 6.78
N ILE A 125 -38.50 31.66 5.59
CA ILE A 125 -37.78 31.70 4.31
C ILE A 125 -36.97 33.00 4.17
N VAL A 126 -37.59 34.16 4.43
CA VAL A 126 -36.91 35.46 4.36
C VAL A 126 -35.74 35.53 5.33
N LYS A 127 -35.89 34.99 6.56
CA LYS A 127 -34.80 34.96 7.54
C LYS A 127 -33.63 34.06 7.12
N LEU A 128 -33.91 32.91 6.49
CA LEU A 128 -32.87 32.01 5.98
C LEU A 128 -32.07 32.67 4.86
N TRP A 129 -32.74 33.25 3.86
CA TRP A 129 -32.05 33.94 2.76
C TRP A 129 -31.38 35.25 3.19
N LEU A 130 -31.96 35.98 4.16
CA LEU A 130 -31.29 37.11 4.80
C LEU A 130 -30.03 36.65 5.54
N ALA A 131 -30.08 35.51 6.25
CA ALA A 131 -28.90 34.97 6.89
C ALA A 131 -27.82 34.58 5.87
N GLU A 132 -28.17 33.98 4.73
CA GLU A 132 -27.22 33.71 3.65
C GLU A 132 -26.55 34.99 3.12
N ALA A 133 -27.34 36.01 2.81
CA ALA A 133 -26.81 37.30 2.37
C ALA A 133 -25.88 37.92 3.42
N LEU A 134 -26.23 37.82 4.71
CA LEU A 134 -25.40 38.33 5.80
C LEU A 134 -24.12 37.51 6.00
N VAL A 135 -24.15 36.19 5.78
CA VAL A 135 -22.96 35.32 5.80
C VAL A 135 -22.00 35.74 4.69
N LEU A 136 -22.48 35.88 3.46
CA LEU A 136 -21.68 36.35 2.32
C LEU A 136 -21.13 37.77 2.54
N GLY A 137 -21.86 38.61 3.28
CA GLY A 137 -21.44 39.96 3.65
C GLY A 137 -20.61 40.08 4.93
N GLY A 138 -20.20 38.96 5.54
CA GLY A 138 -19.37 38.94 6.75
C GLY A 138 -20.05 39.43 8.03
N ARG A 139 -21.37 39.59 8.06
CA ARG A 139 -22.14 40.08 9.22
C ARG A 139 -22.64 38.92 10.08
N LEU A 140 -21.71 38.12 10.61
CA LEU A 140 -21.96 36.80 11.19
C LEU A 140 -22.90 36.81 12.42
N GLU A 141 -22.76 37.78 13.33
CA GLU A 141 -23.64 37.88 14.52
C GLU A 141 -25.11 38.13 14.16
N ARG A 142 -25.35 39.00 13.17
CA ARG A 142 -26.70 39.28 12.68
C ARG A 142 -27.27 38.06 11.97
N ALA A 143 -26.47 37.38 11.14
CA ALA A 143 -26.85 36.14 10.48
C ALA A 143 -27.23 35.06 11.51
N ARG A 144 -26.44 34.88 12.58
CA ARG A 144 -26.70 33.91 13.65
C ARG A 144 -28.04 34.12 14.34
N LYS A 145 -28.41 35.38 14.59
CA LYS A 145 -29.73 35.72 15.13
C LYS A 145 -30.84 35.31 14.15
N CYS A 146 -30.71 35.66 12.88
CA CYS A 146 -31.67 35.30 11.84
C CYS A 146 -31.86 33.79 11.71
N VAL A 147 -30.77 33.00 11.71
CA VAL A 147 -30.82 31.53 11.62
C VAL A 147 -31.53 30.92 12.83
N ARG A 148 -31.21 31.34 14.06
CA ARG A 148 -31.86 30.82 15.27
C ARG A 148 -33.36 31.11 15.28
N ASP A 149 -33.76 32.30 14.86
CA ASP A 149 -35.17 32.66 14.75
C ASP A 149 -35.87 31.84 13.65
N ALA A 150 -35.19 31.57 12.52
CA ALA A 150 -35.71 30.72 11.45
C ALA A 150 -35.89 29.27 11.91
N ILE A 151 -34.91 28.67 12.59
CA ILE A 151 -35.03 27.29 13.12
C ILE A 151 -36.22 27.17 14.09
N ARG A 152 -36.43 28.18 14.97
CA ARG A 152 -37.60 28.20 15.87
C ARG A 152 -38.91 28.23 15.10
N LEU A 153 -39.00 29.04 14.06
CA LEU A 153 -40.18 29.12 13.20
C LEU A 153 -40.40 27.80 12.44
N ALA A 154 -39.35 27.21 11.86
CA ALA A 154 -39.42 25.94 11.14
C ALA A 154 -39.93 24.80 12.03
N LYS A 155 -39.44 24.71 13.28
CA LYS A 155 -39.90 23.75 14.29
C LYS A 155 -41.37 23.94 14.67
N ALA A 156 -41.82 25.19 14.74
CA ALA A 156 -43.22 25.50 15.05
C ALA A 156 -44.18 25.16 13.88
N MET A 157 -43.67 25.12 12.63
CA MET A 157 -44.42 24.78 11.41
C MET A 157 -44.13 23.37 10.87
N PRO A 158 -43.67 22.45 11.72
CA PRO A 158 -42.93 21.21 11.40
C PRO A 158 -42.36 21.07 9.96
N SER A 159 -41.62 22.08 9.47
CA SER A 159 -41.07 22.06 8.10
C SER A 159 -39.62 21.57 8.09
N ARG A 160 -39.43 20.28 7.76
CA ARG A 160 -38.11 19.62 7.78
C ARG A 160 -37.08 20.25 6.85
N HIS A 161 -37.46 20.66 5.64
CA HIS A 161 -36.53 21.25 4.68
C HIS A 161 -36.06 22.66 5.12
N LEU A 162 -36.95 23.48 5.71
CA LEU A 162 -36.56 24.79 6.25
C LEU A 162 -35.70 24.65 7.51
N GLU A 163 -35.98 23.64 8.33
CA GLU A 163 -35.15 23.30 9.49
C GLU A 163 -33.76 22.83 9.06
N ALA A 164 -33.67 21.95 8.04
CA ALA A 164 -32.42 21.52 7.43
C ALA A 164 -31.59 22.70 6.93
N HIS A 165 -32.21 23.64 6.19
CA HIS A 165 -31.53 24.85 5.71
C HIS A 165 -31.01 25.71 6.88
N GLY A 166 -31.80 25.85 7.95
CA GLY A 166 -31.36 26.55 9.16
C GLY A 166 -30.15 25.90 9.82
N HIS A 167 -30.16 24.58 10.01
CA HIS A 167 -29.05 23.84 10.59
C HIS A 167 -27.78 23.90 9.72
N LEU A 168 -27.92 23.84 8.39
CA LEU A 168 -26.80 24.01 7.45
C LEU A 168 -26.12 25.37 7.62
N LEU A 169 -26.91 26.45 7.67
CA LEU A 169 -26.40 27.80 7.86
C LEU A 169 -25.79 27.99 9.25
N LEU A 170 -26.34 27.35 10.28
CA LEU A 170 -25.79 27.38 11.63
C LEU A 170 -24.42 26.70 11.68
N GLY A 171 -24.27 25.53 11.08
CA GLY A 171 -22.99 24.83 10.96
C GLY A 171 -21.95 25.65 10.19
N ARG A 172 -22.36 26.26 9.06
CA ARG A 172 -21.50 27.17 8.29
C ARG A 172 -21.06 28.38 9.10
N LEU A 173 -21.95 29.00 9.88
CA LEU A 173 -21.63 30.13 10.76
C LEU A 173 -20.65 29.76 11.88
N ILE A 174 -20.82 28.58 12.49
CA ILE A 174 -19.91 28.09 13.54
C ILE A 174 -18.51 27.89 12.94
N SER A 175 -18.41 27.37 11.72
CA SER A 175 -17.15 27.21 11.01
C SER A 175 -16.49 28.55 10.63
N LEU A 176 -17.27 29.51 10.10
CA LEU A 176 -16.76 30.81 9.61
C LEU A 176 -16.33 31.78 10.72
N ASN A 177 -16.99 31.77 11.88
CA ASN A 177 -16.61 32.61 13.02
C ASN A 177 -15.15 32.37 13.47
N ASN A 178 -14.54 31.25 13.09
CA ASN A 178 -13.22 30.83 13.54
C ASN A 178 -12.14 30.87 12.45
N GLU A 179 -12.45 31.21 11.19
CA GLU A 179 -11.43 31.35 10.12
C GLU A 179 -10.29 32.33 10.50
N GLY A 180 -10.53 33.26 11.44
CA GLY A 180 -9.51 34.14 12.02
C GLY A 180 -8.63 33.53 13.13
N ASP A 181 -9.13 32.53 13.87
CA ASP A 181 -8.41 31.88 14.98
C ASP A 181 -7.55 30.67 14.51
N PHE A 182 -7.87 30.07 13.35
CA PHE A 182 -7.07 28.99 12.76
C PHE A 182 -5.67 29.44 12.30
N ALA A 183 -5.43 30.74 12.15
CA ALA A 183 -4.13 31.30 11.77
C ALA A 183 -3.15 31.42 12.95
N THR A 184 -3.64 31.38 14.19
CA THR A 184 -2.82 31.44 15.41
C THR A 184 -2.75 30.06 16.05
N GLN A 185 -1.58 29.41 15.95
CA GLN A 185 -1.31 28.04 16.41
C GLN A 185 -1.46 27.80 17.94
N GLU A 186 -2.06 28.71 18.71
CA GLU A 186 -2.02 28.65 20.18
C GLU A 186 -3.16 27.87 20.86
N ASN A 187 -4.20 27.38 20.14
CA ASN A 187 -5.29 26.63 20.78
C ASN A 187 -5.86 25.46 19.94
N MET A 188 -5.13 24.35 19.85
CA MET A 188 -5.64 23.10 19.23
C MET A 188 -6.87 22.50 19.94
N GLY A 189 -7.04 22.73 21.25
CA GLY A 189 -8.13 22.15 22.05
C GLY A 189 -9.51 22.79 21.82
N SER A 190 -9.58 24.10 21.55
CA SER A 190 -10.85 24.79 21.27
C SER A 190 -11.29 24.62 19.81
N ALA A 191 -10.33 24.55 18.87
CA ALA A 191 -10.59 24.36 17.45
C ALA A 191 -11.29 23.02 17.15
N GLY A 192 -10.82 21.90 17.75
CA GLY A 192 -11.42 20.58 17.54
C GLY A 192 -12.85 20.46 18.10
N ALA A 193 -13.14 21.08 19.25
CA ALA A 193 -14.48 21.08 19.84
C ALA A 193 -15.50 21.88 18.99
N LEU A 194 -15.04 22.95 18.35
CA LEU A 194 -15.87 23.82 17.51
C LEU A 194 -16.13 23.22 16.12
N VAL A 195 -15.15 22.52 15.53
CA VAL A 195 -15.36 21.68 14.34
C VAL A 195 -16.40 20.61 14.66
N GLY A 196 -16.27 19.90 15.79
CA GLY A 196 -17.25 18.89 16.20
C GLY A 196 -18.67 19.46 16.32
N SER A 197 -18.81 20.68 16.84
CA SER A 197 -20.11 21.37 16.90
C SER A 197 -20.63 21.77 15.52
N ALA A 198 -19.78 22.25 14.60
CA ALA A 198 -20.19 22.62 13.24
C ALA A 198 -20.61 21.38 12.45
N SER A 199 -19.82 20.29 12.50
CA SER A 199 -20.13 19.02 11.86
C SER A 199 -21.44 18.44 12.39
N ALA A 200 -21.70 18.46 13.69
CA ALA A 200 -22.96 17.98 14.26
C ALA A 200 -24.20 18.72 13.70
N GLU A 201 -24.11 20.05 13.55
CA GLU A 201 -25.20 20.85 12.96
C GLU A 201 -25.40 20.52 11.46
N ILE A 202 -24.31 20.34 10.70
CA ILE A 202 -24.39 19.98 9.28
C ILE A 202 -24.92 18.55 9.10
N GLU A 203 -24.56 17.62 9.98
CA GLU A 203 -25.07 16.24 9.94
C GLU A 203 -26.58 16.20 10.18
N ILE A 204 -27.08 16.99 11.14
CA ILE A 204 -28.53 17.18 11.33
C ILE A 204 -29.16 17.71 10.04
N ALA A 205 -28.56 18.71 9.40
CA ALA A 205 -29.06 19.29 8.17
C ALA A 205 -29.13 18.28 7.02
N ILE A 206 -28.07 17.49 6.80
CA ILE A 206 -28.03 16.44 5.76
C ILE A 206 -29.15 15.44 5.99
N ARG A 207 -29.26 14.89 7.20
CA ARG A 207 -30.30 13.90 7.52
C ARG A 207 -31.71 14.45 7.26
N MET A 208 -31.99 15.68 7.67
CA MET A 208 -33.30 16.30 7.46
C MET A 208 -33.57 16.63 5.99
N ALA A 209 -32.53 16.99 5.22
CA ALA A 209 -32.62 17.20 3.79
C ALA A 209 -32.93 15.88 3.04
N GLU A 210 -32.25 14.78 3.40
CA GLU A 210 -32.51 13.44 2.86
C GLU A 210 -33.93 12.98 3.18
N GLU A 211 -34.38 13.13 4.43
CA GLU A 211 -35.73 12.78 4.86
C GLU A 211 -36.84 13.60 4.16
N SER A 212 -36.52 14.81 3.69
CA SER A 212 -37.46 15.67 2.96
C SER A 212 -37.29 15.63 1.45
N GLY A 213 -36.28 14.91 0.94
CA GLY A 213 -35.95 14.86 -0.49
C GLY A 213 -35.43 16.19 -1.06
N ALA A 214 -34.98 17.13 -0.21
CA ALA A 214 -34.55 18.46 -0.64
C ALA A 214 -33.18 18.40 -1.34
N ALA A 215 -33.15 18.04 -2.62
CA ALA A 215 -31.94 17.69 -3.37
C ALA A 215 -30.85 18.78 -3.33
N GLU A 216 -31.25 20.05 -3.46
CA GLU A 216 -30.35 21.20 -3.36
C GLU A 216 -29.67 21.30 -1.97
N LEU A 217 -30.37 20.95 -0.89
CA LEU A 217 -29.78 20.99 0.45
C LEU A 217 -28.87 19.79 0.74
N ILE A 218 -29.14 18.63 0.12
CA ILE A 218 -28.33 17.43 0.31
C ILE A 218 -26.90 17.66 -0.19
N TRP A 219 -26.73 18.09 -1.45
CA TRP A 219 -25.39 18.32 -1.98
C TRP A 219 -24.68 19.49 -1.27
N ARG A 220 -25.41 20.56 -0.93
CA ARG A 220 -24.85 21.71 -0.15
C ARG A 220 -24.37 21.27 1.22
N GLY A 221 -25.13 20.39 1.89
CA GLY A 221 -24.76 19.80 3.17
C GLY A 221 -23.48 18.98 3.08
N HIS A 222 -23.38 18.07 2.11
CA HIS A 222 -22.17 17.29 1.89
C HIS A 222 -20.96 18.16 1.52
N ALA A 223 -21.14 19.18 0.66
CA ALA A 223 -20.07 20.08 0.26
C ALA A 223 -19.53 20.94 1.42
N GLU A 224 -20.41 21.42 2.30
CA GLU A 224 -19.99 22.15 3.50
C GLU A 224 -19.40 21.23 4.57
N MET A 225 -19.91 20.00 4.73
CA MET A 225 -19.28 19.01 5.61
C MET A 225 -17.85 18.70 5.16
N ALA A 226 -17.64 18.48 3.86
CA ALA A 226 -16.32 18.26 3.28
C ALA A 226 -15.36 19.42 3.60
N ARG A 227 -15.82 20.67 3.45
CA ARG A 227 -15.02 21.86 3.81
C ARG A 227 -14.67 21.89 5.30
N VAL A 228 -15.62 21.61 6.19
CA VAL A 228 -15.40 21.66 7.65
C VAL A 228 -14.42 20.57 8.09
N LEU A 229 -14.54 19.37 7.54
CA LEU A 229 -13.64 18.25 7.86
C LEU A 229 -12.24 18.46 7.29
N GLU A 230 -12.14 19.06 6.10
CA GLU A 230 -10.86 19.48 5.51
C GLU A 230 -10.14 20.48 6.43
N LEU A 231 -10.85 21.50 6.94
CA LEU A 231 -10.31 22.45 7.92
C LEU A 231 -9.89 21.78 9.24
N ALA A 232 -10.49 20.64 9.58
CA ALA A 232 -10.16 19.85 10.76
C ALA A 232 -8.96 18.91 10.56
N GLY A 233 -8.51 18.71 9.32
CA GLY A 233 -7.47 17.74 8.96
C GLY A 233 -7.94 16.29 8.82
N ASP A 234 -9.26 16.02 8.84
CA ASP A 234 -9.82 14.69 8.57
C ASP A 234 -10.02 14.51 7.05
N THR A 235 -8.93 14.26 6.33
CA THR A 235 -8.91 14.23 4.86
C THR A 235 -9.76 13.10 4.28
N ILE A 236 -9.77 11.93 4.93
CA ILE A 236 -10.50 10.74 4.46
C ILE A 236 -12.00 10.97 4.55
N THR A 237 -12.50 11.41 5.71
CA THR A 237 -13.93 11.69 5.85
C THR A 237 -14.34 12.90 5.00
N ALA A 238 -13.46 13.90 4.85
CA ALA A 238 -13.69 15.02 3.93
C ALA A 238 -13.85 14.57 2.48
N ALA A 239 -12.97 13.69 1.98
CA ALA A 239 -13.02 13.12 0.64
C ALA A 239 -14.32 12.34 0.41
N ASN A 240 -14.75 11.50 1.37
CA ASN A 240 -16.02 10.79 1.30
C ASN A 240 -17.23 11.73 1.15
N HIS A 241 -17.26 12.84 1.91
CA HIS A 241 -18.34 13.83 1.79
C HIS A 241 -18.24 14.63 0.49
N ALA A 242 -17.02 14.95 0.02
CA ALA A 242 -16.79 15.61 -1.26
C ALA A 242 -17.33 14.76 -2.43
N GLN A 243 -17.06 13.45 -2.41
CA GLN A 243 -17.60 12.50 -3.39
C GLN A 243 -19.13 12.49 -3.38
N LYS A 244 -19.76 12.34 -2.21
CA LYS A 244 -21.23 12.37 -2.09
C LYS A 244 -21.84 13.66 -2.62
N ALA A 245 -21.21 14.81 -2.39
CA ALA A 245 -21.68 16.09 -2.93
C ALA A 245 -21.66 16.10 -4.47
N LEU A 246 -20.58 15.59 -5.08
CA LEU A 246 -20.43 15.51 -6.53
C LEU A 246 -21.42 14.50 -7.15
N GLU A 247 -21.64 13.35 -6.51
CA GLU A 247 -22.61 12.35 -6.93
C GLU A 247 -24.03 12.93 -6.97
N GLN A 248 -24.44 13.64 -5.91
CA GLN A 248 -25.75 14.30 -5.86
C GLN A 248 -25.89 15.41 -6.90
N LEU A 249 -24.84 16.24 -7.09
CA LEU A 249 -24.83 17.24 -8.15
C LEU A 249 -24.93 16.62 -9.56
N SER A 250 -24.30 15.47 -9.77
CA SER A 250 -24.38 14.73 -11.04
C SER A 250 -25.75 14.10 -11.25
N LEU A 251 -26.39 13.62 -10.18
CA LEU A 251 -27.76 13.08 -10.23
C LEU A 251 -28.74 14.18 -10.63
N ILE A 252 -28.71 15.33 -9.96
CA ILE A 252 -29.57 16.47 -10.30
C ILE A 252 -29.32 16.93 -11.73
N GLU A 253 -28.05 17.02 -12.15
CA GLU A 253 -27.70 17.43 -13.52
C GLU A 253 -28.28 16.46 -14.58
N SER A 254 -28.39 15.17 -14.27
CA SER A 254 -29.03 14.20 -15.18
C SER A 254 -30.54 14.42 -15.36
N LEU A 255 -31.17 15.19 -14.48
CA LEU A 255 -32.59 15.54 -14.48
C LEU A 255 -32.84 16.98 -14.96
N VAL A 256 -31.80 17.65 -15.48
CA VAL A 256 -31.87 19.00 -16.06
C VAL A 256 -32.12 18.90 -17.57
N PRO A 257 -33.02 19.72 -18.15
CA PRO A 257 -33.19 19.79 -19.59
C PRO A 257 -31.87 20.04 -20.32
N GLN A 258 -31.59 19.31 -21.40
CA GLN A 258 -30.28 19.38 -22.10
C GLN A 258 -29.86 20.81 -22.46
N GLU A 259 -30.80 21.65 -22.87
CA GLU A 259 -30.58 23.06 -23.25
C GLU A 259 -30.09 23.93 -22.07
N ALA A 260 -30.40 23.54 -20.83
CA ALA A 260 -30.10 24.30 -19.62
C ALA A 260 -28.90 23.76 -18.83
N VAL A 261 -28.31 22.62 -19.24
CA VAL A 261 -27.21 21.98 -18.48
C VAL A 261 -26.01 22.92 -18.31
N GLU A 262 -25.62 23.64 -19.35
CA GLU A 262 -24.47 24.55 -19.28
C GLU A 262 -24.71 25.74 -18.32
N GLN A 263 -25.92 26.31 -18.37
CA GLN A 263 -26.35 27.36 -17.44
C GLN A 263 -26.42 26.84 -16.00
N PHE A 264 -26.98 25.64 -15.80
CA PHE A 264 -27.08 24.98 -14.52
C PHE A 264 -25.71 24.74 -13.88
N ARG A 265 -24.71 24.31 -14.67
CA ARG A 265 -23.31 24.16 -14.24
C ARG A 265 -22.63 25.49 -13.92
N SER A 266 -23.03 26.57 -14.60
CA SER A 266 -22.42 27.89 -14.47
C SER A 266 -22.84 28.65 -13.21
N VAL A 267 -23.88 28.19 -12.50
CA VAL A 267 -24.31 28.78 -11.24
C VAL A 267 -23.14 28.86 -10.25
N PRO A 268 -22.78 30.06 -9.74
CA PRO A 268 -21.55 30.27 -8.97
C PRO A 268 -21.38 29.31 -7.80
N GLU A 269 -22.43 29.12 -6.99
CA GLU A 269 -22.39 28.24 -5.82
C GLU A 269 -22.06 26.79 -6.20
N ARG A 270 -22.64 26.27 -7.29
CA ARG A 270 -22.37 24.91 -7.79
C ARG A 270 -20.96 24.79 -8.36
N LYS A 271 -20.52 25.80 -9.11
CA LYS A 271 -19.17 25.86 -9.69
C LYS A 271 -18.10 25.84 -8.60
N GLU A 272 -18.26 26.67 -7.56
CA GLU A 272 -17.35 26.73 -6.41
C GLU A 272 -17.35 25.41 -5.64
N ALA A 273 -18.52 24.83 -5.36
CA ALA A 273 -18.63 23.57 -4.66
C ALA A 273 -17.95 22.42 -5.42
N ARG A 274 -18.16 22.33 -6.74
CA ARG A 274 -17.50 21.32 -7.59
C ARG A 274 -15.98 21.46 -7.57
N ALA A 275 -15.48 22.66 -7.79
CA ALA A 275 -14.04 22.93 -7.79
C ALA A 275 -13.41 22.57 -6.43
N ARG A 276 -14.09 22.90 -5.32
CA ARG A 276 -13.63 22.56 -3.97
C ARG A 276 -13.62 21.05 -3.73
N CYS A 277 -14.70 20.35 -4.06
CA CYS A 277 -14.81 18.91 -3.82
C CYS A 277 -13.82 18.11 -4.67
N GLN A 278 -13.61 18.49 -5.94
CA GLN A 278 -12.62 17.86 -6.81
C GLN A 278 -11.20 17.99 -6.26
N ARG A 279 -10.83 19.18 -5.79
CA ARG A 279 -9.52 19.42 -5.16
C ARG A 279 -9.30 18.54 -3.92
N ILE A 280 -10.32 18.41 -3.06
CA ILE A 280 -10.23 17.55 -1.85
C ILE A 280 -9.96 16.08 -2.24
N LEU A 281 -10.62 15.58 -3.30
CA LEU A 281 -10.42 14.21 -3.78
C LEU A 281 -9.00 14.01 -4.36
N GLU A 282 -8.52 14.96 -5.16
CA GLU A 282 -7.16 14.92 -5.72
C GLU A 282 -6.09 14.92 -4.61
N ASP A 283 -6.29 15.71 -3.56
CA ASP A 283 -5.37 15.79 -2.41
C ASP A 283 -5.32 14.46 -1.63
N ASP A 284 -6.45 13.77 -1.46
CA ASP A 284 -6.53 12.46 -0.79
C ASP A 284 -5.86 11.35 -1.61
N GLU A 285 -6.12 11.29 -2.92
CA GLU A 285 -5.46 10.33 -3.84
C GLU A 285 -3.92 10.49 -3.83
N LEU A 286 -3.44 11.74 -3.84
CA LEU A 286 -2.01 12.05 -3.75
C LEU A 286 -1.41 11.66 -2.39
N ALA A 287 -2.17 11.81 -1.30
CA ALA A 287 -1.74 11.39 0.03
C ALA A 287 -1.62 9.86 0.11
N GLU A 288 -2.58 9.13 -0.43
CA GLU A 288 -2.58 7.66 -0.48
C GLU A 288 -1.38 7.13 -1.29
N GLN A 289 -1.11 7.73 -2.46
CA GLN A 289 0.05 7.39 -3.28
C GLN A 289 1.38 7.65 -2.57
N ARG A 290 1.53 8.80 -1.89
CA ARG A 290 2.74 9.12 -1.10
C ARG A 290 2.96 8.12 0.03
N GLN A 291 1.89 7.72 0.71
CA GLN A 291 1.96 6.75 1.80
C GLN A 291 2.28 5.34 1.30
N ALA A 292 1.77 4.95 0.13
CA ALA A 292 2.16 3.70 -0.53
C ALA A 292 3.65 3.68 -0.91
N LEU A 293 4.17 4.78 -1.48
CA LEU A 293 5.59 4.92 -1.81
C LEU A 293 6.52 4.89 -0.57
N ALA A 294 6.11 5.54 0.52
CA ALA A 294 6.86 5.52 1.78
C ALA A 294 6.96 4.12 2.41
N ASN A 295 5.88 3.33 2.32
CA ASN A 295 5.85 1.97 2.84
C ASN A 295 6.73 0.98 2.05
N VAL A 296 6.90 1.19 0.74
CA VAL A 296 7.80 0.38 -0.10
C VAL A 296 9.26 0.65 0.26
N GLY A 297 9.66 1.93 0.40
CA GLY A 297 11.04 2.30 0.73
C GLY A 297 11.52 1.75 2.10
N ALA A 298 10.66 1.76 3.12
CA ALA A 298 10.99 1.26 4.45
C ALA A 298 11.24 -0.26 4.49
N LEU A 299 10.52 -1.05 3.67
CA LEU A 299 10.67 -2.50 3.61
C LEU A 299 11.98 -2.91 2.91
N GLU A 300 12.36 -2.19 1.85
CA GLU A 300 13.60 -2.44 1.10
C GLU A 300 14.85 -2.11 1.93
N GLU A 301 14.84 -1.01 2.69
CA GLU A 301 15.95 -0.66 3.58
C GLU A 301 16.16 -1.70 4.69
N HIS A 302 15.07 -2.23 5.26
CA HIS A 302 15.14 -3.29 6.28
C HIS A 302 15.78 -4.58 5.74
N HIS A 303 15.37 -5.02 4.55
CA HIS A 303 15.94 -6.20 3.89
C HIS A 303 17.43 -6.04 3.55
N LEU A 304 17.84 -4.85 3.07
CA LEU A 304 19.24 -4.55 2.79
C LEU A 304 20.10 -4.59 4.06
N ARG A 305 19.61 -4.05 5.19
CA ARG A 305 20.31 -4.11 6.48
C ARG A 305 20.49 -5.56 6.97
N ILE A 306 19.48 -6.40 6.79
CA ILE A 306 19.56 -7.84 7.13
C ILE A 306 20.67 -8.52 6.30
N LEU A 307 20.67 -8.34 4.98
CA LEU A 307 21.67 -8.94 4.09
C LEU A 307 23.09 -8.43 4.37
N TYR A 308 23.24 -7.13 4.62
CA TYR A 308 24.54 -6.53 4.96
C TYR A 308 25.10 -7.12 6.27
N ARG A 309 24.27 -7.20 7.33
CA ARG A 309 24.66 -7.81 8.60
C ARG A 309 25.02 -9.29 8.45
N ALA A 310 24.24 -10.03 7.66
CA ALA A 310 24.51 -11.43 7.37
C ALA A 310 25.86 -11.61 6.66
N SER A 311 26.15 -10.78 5.66
CA SER A 311 27.41 -10.81 4.91
C SER A 311 28.63 -10.61 5.81
N GLY A 312 28.56 -9.66 6.75
CA GLY A 312 29.65 -9.43 7.70
C GLY A 312 29.94 -10.62 8.62
N VAL A 313 28.90 -11.30 9.13
CA VAL A 313 29.05 -12.46 10.01
C VAL A 313 29.53 -13.69 9.24
N ILE A 314 28.93 -13.96 8.08
CA ILE A 314 29.19 -15.15 7.26
C ILE A 314 30.62 -15.15 6.72
N ASN A 315 31.12 -14.02 6.20
CA ASN A 315 32.47 -13.94 5.61
C ASN A 315 33.61 -14.06 6.62
N GLY A 316 33.34 -13.91 7.93
CA GLY A 316 34.34 -14.01 8.99
C GLY A 316 34.66 -15.44 9.45
N ILE A 317 33.86 -16.44 9.06
CA ILE A 317 33.93 -17.80 9.62
C ILE A 317 34.59 -18.75 8.62
N ARG A 318 35.71 -19.37 9.00
CA ARG A 318 36.46 -20.33 8.17
C ARG A 318 36.12 -21.80 8.44
N ASP A 319 35.55 -22.08 9.60
CA ASP A 319 35.15 -23.42 10.01
C ASP A 319 33.75 -23.73 9.44
N LEU A 320 33.64 -24.81 8.68
CA LEU A 320 32.40 -25.17 7.98
C LEU A 320 31.23 -25.39 8.96
N ASP A 321 31.47 -26.06 10.09
CA ASP A 321 30.43 -26.37 11.06
C ASP A 321 29.89 -25.10 11.71
N LYS A 322 30.78 -24.21 12.16
CA LYS A 322 30.40 -22.91 12.73
C LYS A 322 29.72 -22.00 11.72
N LEU A 323 30.16 -22.05 10.47
CA LEU A 323 29.57 -21.26 9.38
C LEU A 323 28.13 -21.69 9.13
N LEU A 324 27.88 -23.00 9.03
CA LEU A 324 26.54 -23.55 8.82
C LEU A 324 25.59 -23.20 9.98
N GLU A 325 26.07 -23.22 11.23
CA GLU A 325 25.31 -22.78 12.39
C GLU A 325 24.93 -21.30 12.31
N ALA A 326 25.89 -20.43 11.99
CA ALA A 326 25.66 -19.00 11.88
C ALA A 326 24.70 -18.64 10.73
N VAL A 327 24.88 -19.29 9.56
CA VAL A 327 24.00 -19.13 8.38
C VAL A 327 22.56 -19.50 8.75
N LEU A 328 22.35 -20.66 9.36
CA LEU A 328 21.02 -21.13 9.73
C LEU A 328 20.37 -20.24 10.80
N ASP A 329 21.13 -19.81 11.81
CA ASP A 329 20.63 -18.91 12.86
C ASP A 329 20.16 -17.57 12.31
N LEU A 330 20.96 -16.97 11.43
CA LEU A 330 20.62 -15.71 10.76
C LEU A 330 19.40 -15.88 9.85
N LEU A 331 19.27 -17.02 9.17
CA LEU A 331 18.12 -17.33 8.32
C LEU A 331 16.83 -17.46 9.14
N LEU A 332 16.89 -18.19 10.26
CA LEU A 332 15.76 -18.33 11.20
C LEU A 332 15.28 -16.95 11.67
N GLN A 333 16.21 -16.05 11.98
CA GLN A 333 15.90 -14.68 12.40
C GLN A 333 15.35 -13.80 11.29
N ALA A 334 15.89 -13.90 10.08
CA ALA A 334 15.55 -13.03 8.95
C ALA A 334 14.21 -13.39 8.30
N VAL A 335 13.90 -14.68 8.20
CA VAL A 335 12.75 -15.19 7.42
C VAL A 335 11.61 -15.66 8.33
N GLY A 336 11.87 -15.86 9.63
CA GLY A 336 10.85 -16.26 10.61
C GLY A 336 10.46 -17.75 10.53
N VAL A 337 11.27 -18.58 9.89
CA VAL A 337 11.08 -20.04 9.90
C VAL A 337 11.43 -20.61 11.29
N GLN A 338 10.81 -21.72 11.68
CA GLN A 338 11.06 -22.34 13.00
C GLN A 338 12.24 -23.32 12.99
N ARG A 339 12.41 -24.00 11.86
CA ARG A 339 13.52 -24.93 11.65
C ARG A 339 14.12 -24.68 10.29
N ALA A 340 15.43 -24.85 10.20
CA ALA A 340 16.16 -24.74 8.95
C ALA A 340 17.24 -25.82 8.89
N PHE A 341 17.45 -26.38 7.70
CA PHE A 341 18.35 -27.49 7.43
C PHE A 341 19.18 -27.21 6.18
N VAL A 342 20.44 -27.63 6.19
CA VAL A 342 21.35 -27.60 5.04
C VAL A 342 21.63 -29.01 4.56
N PHE A 343 21.46 -29.20 3.26
CA PHE A 343 21.83 -30.41 2.53
C PHE A 343 22.92 -30.04 1.52
N LEU A 344 24.01 -30.81 1.51
CA LEU A 344 25.09 -30.66 0.53
C LEU A 344 25.19 -31.93 -0.32
N ARG A 345 25.59 -31.76 -1.58
CA ARG A 345 25.79 -32.87 -2.50
C ARG A 345 27.03 -33.68 -2.09
N ASN A 346 26.90 -35.00 -2.05
CA ASN A 346 28.04 -35.90 -1.94
C ASN A 346 28.74 -36.04 -3.30
N GLU A 347 30.04 -35.77 -3.36
CA GLU A 347 30.81 -35.86 -4.61
C GLU A 347 30.90 -37.30 -5.16
N LYS A 348 30.85 -38.32 -4.30
CA LYS A 348 31.00 -39.72 -4.69
C LYS A 348 29.71 -40.37 -5.17
N THR A 349 28.59 -40.09 -4.51
CA THR A 349 27.29 -40.72 -4.84
C THR A 349 26.37 -39.80 -5.65
N GLY A 350 26.61 -38.49 -5.63
CA GLY A 350 25.75 -37.50 -6.27
C GLY A 350 24.50 -37.13 -5.47
N ASP A 351 24.22 -37.83 -4.36
CA ASP A 351 23.02 -37.60 -3.54
C ASP A 351 23.17 -36.40 -2.59
N LEU A 352 22.05 -35.79 -2.24
CA LEU A 352 21.97 -34.76 -1.20
C LEU A 352 22.04 -35.39 0.18
N ARG A 353 23.09 -35.06 0.93
CA ARG A 353 23.31 -35.49 2.32
C ARG A 353 22.95 -34.37 3.27
N PHE A 354 22.26 -34.73 4.35
CA PHE A 354 22.06 -33.84 5.50
C PHE A 354 23.40 -33.50 6.17
N VAL A 355 23.68 -32.20 6.35
CA VAL A 355 24.92 -31.73 6.97
C VAL A 355 24.65 -31.05 8.31
N LYS A 356 23.63 -30.18 8.37
CA LYS A 356 23.35 -29.40 9.58
C LYS A 356 21.88 -29.00 9.66
N GLY A 357 21.35 -28.91 10.88
CA GLY A 357 20.01 -28.40 11.16
C GLY A 357 19.98 -27.54 12.42
N ARG A 358 19.13 -26.52 12.44
CA ARG A 358 18.95 -25.59 13.55
C ARG A 358 17.48 -25.27 13.75
N ASN A 359 17.11 -25.00 15.00
CA ASN A 359 15.79 -24.48 15.36
C ASN A 359 15.88 -23.05 15.91
N VAL A 360 14.74 -22.38 16.09
CA VAL A 360 14.67 -21.03 16.69
C VAL A 360 15.33 -20.90 18.08
N LYS A 361 15.48 -22.01 18.82
CA LYS A 361 16.20 -22.05 20.10
C LYS A 361 17.72 -22.13 19.96
N ARG A 362 18.27 -22.11 18.73
CA ARG A 362 19.69 -22.26 18.44
C ARG A 362 20.27 -23.60 18.92
N GLU A 363 19.45 -24.65 18.88
CA GLU A 363 19.87 -26.02 19.16
C GLU A 363 20.21 -26.72 17.84
N SER A 364 21.31 -27.46 17.83
CA SER A 364 21.73 -28.23 16.66
C SER A 364 20.94 -29.54 16.57
N MET A 365 20.46 -29.86 15.37
CA MET A 365 19.68 -31.06 15.09
C MET A 365 20.56 -32.10 14.41
N GLU A 366 20.54 -33.34 14.91
CA GLU A 366 21.37 -34.44 14.37
C GLU A 366 20.77 -35.09 13.11
N GLN A 367 19.44 -34.94 12.89
CA GLN A 367 18.75 -35.51 11.75
C GLN A 367 17.65 -34.58 11.22
N ALA A 368 17.41 -34.64 9.91
CA ALA A 368 16.27 -34.00 9.26
C ALA A 368 15.08 -34.95 9.22
N GLU A 369 14.37 -35.06 10.34
CA GLU A 369 13.09 -35.77 10.39
C GLU A 369 11.95 -34.92 9.85
N LYS A 370 10.99 -35.56 9.19
CA LYS A 370 9.72 -34.94 8.75
C LYS A 370 9.87 -33.84 7.68
N ILE A 371 10.67 -34.09 6.65
CA ILE A 371 10.92 -33.17 5.52
C ILE A 371 10.49 -33.76 4.17
N SER A 372 10.19 -32.91 3.20
CA SER A 372 9.89 -33.33 1.83
C SER A 372 11.18 -33.46 0.99
N ARG A 373 11.67 -34.70 0.83
CA ARG A 373 12.86 -35.00 0.00
C ARG A 373 12.67 -34.67 -1.48
N SER A 374 11.43 -34.76 -1.96
CA SER A 374 11.08 -34.46 -3.35
C SER A 374 11.30 -32.97 -3.69
N VAL A 375 10.91 -32.06 -2.80
CA VAL A 375 11.10 -30.60 -2.99
C VAL A 375 12.59 -30.25 -2.95
N LEU A 376 13.36 -30.88 -2.05
CA LEU A 376 14.82 -30.73 -2.01
C LEU A 376 15.46 -31.10 -3.35
N GLN A 377 15.05 -32.24 -3.93
CA GLN A 377 15.60 -32.73 -5.19
C GLN A 377 15.21 -31.83 -6.38
N ASP A 378 13.97 -31.34 -6.39
CA ASP A 378 13.50 -30.43 -7.45
C ASP A 378 14.24 -29.10 -7.40
N VAL A 379 14.40 -28.51 -6.21
CA VAL A 379 15.15 -27.25 -6.03
C VAL A 379 16.60 -27.40 -6.44
N TYR A 380 17.24 -28.52 -6.08
CA TYR A 380 18.60 -28.82 -6.48
C TYR A 380 18.74 -28.97 -8.00
N SER A 381 17.84 -29.72 -8.66
CA SER A 381 17.92 -29.99 -10.10
C SER A 381 17.53 -28.79 -10.96
N GLN A 382 16.52 -28.02 -10.55
CA GLN A 382 16.05 -26.83 -11.27
C GLN A 382 16.89 -25.58 -10.96
N GLY A 383 17.58 -25.55 -9.81
CA GLY A 383 18.37 -24.41 -9.38
C GLY A 383 17.54 -23.14 -9.12
N ARG A 384 16.25 -23.30 -8.77
CA ARG A 384 15.32 -22.20 -8.46
C ARG A 384 14.70 -22.39 -7.07
N PRO A 385 14.46 -21.31 -6.31
CA PRO A 385 13.80 -21.42 -5.02
C PRO A 385 12.35 -21.91 -5.16
N PHE A 386 11.91 -22.70 -4.20
CA PHE A 386 10.56 -23.22 -4.09
C PHE A 386 9.93 -22.73 -2.78
N VAL A 387 8.69 -22.24 -2.87
CA VAL A 387 7.94 -21.72 -1.71
C VAL A 387 6.50 -22.17 -1.78
N SER A 388 5.98 -22.60 -0.63
CA SER A 388 4.57 -22.89 -0.42
C SER A 388 4.10 -22.32 0.92
N ALA A 389 3.11 -21.42 0.88
CA ALA A 389 2.51 -20.83 2.08
C ALA A 389 1.61 -21.83 2.82
N ASN A 390 0.98 -22.74 2.06
CA ASN A 390 0.20 -23.86 2.57
C ASN A 390 0.47 -25.13 1.74
N ALA A 391 1.44 -25.92 2.16
CA ALA A 391 1.88 -27.12 1.45
C ALA A 391 0.80 -28.20 1.36
N GLN A 392 -0.22 -28.19 2.24
CA GLN A 392 -1.32 -29.16 2.19
C GLN A 392 -2.33 -28.84 1.08
N SER A 393 -2.53 -27.57 0.74
CA SER A 393 -3.47 -27.14 -0.30
C SER A 393 -2.82 -26.82 -1.64
N ASP A 394 -1.49 -26.69 -1.68
CA ASP A 394 -0.74 -26.36 -2.90
C ASP A 394 -0.63 -27.58 -3.81
N SER A 395 -1.31 -27.54 -4.97
CA SER A 395 -1.36 -28.63 -5.96
C SER A 395 0.02 -29.08 -6.44
N ARG A 396 1.06 -28.25 -6.31
CA ARG A 396 2.44 -28.60 -6.68
C ARG A 396 3.10 -29.57 -5.68
N VAL A 397 2.54 -29.70 -4.47
CA VAL A 397 3.13 -30.48 -3.37
C VAL A 397 2.13 -31.37 -2.62
N SER A 398 0.83 -31.10 -2.71
CA SER A 398 -0.24 -31.78 -1.96
C SER A 398 -0.37 -33.27 -2.31
N GLU A 399 -0.02 -33.67 -3.53
CA GLU A 399 -0.05 -35.07 -3.98
C GLU A 399 1.13 -35.90 -3.46
N ARG A 400 2.12 -35.27 -2.79
CA ARG A 400 3.34 -35.96 -2.35
C ARG A 400 3.17 -36.55 -0.94
N THR A 401 3.43 -37.85 -0.81
CA THR A 401 3.26 -38.65 0.43
C THR A 401 3.96 -38.06 1.66
N SER A 402 5.09 -37.38 1.45
CA SER A 402 5.87 -36.76 2.52
C SER A 402 5.24 -35.49 3.11
N VAL A 403 4.37 -34.78 2.39
CA VAL A 403 3.71 -33.57 2.89
C VAL A 403 2.49 -33.92 3.75
N LEU A 404 1.71 -34.91 3.31
CA LEU A 404 0.54 -35.42 4.03
C LEU A 404 0.89 -36.05 5.39
N THR A 405 2.04 -36.72 5.49
CA THR A 405 2.47 -37.45 6.70
C THR A 405 3.04 -36.53 7.79
N HIS A 406 3.49 -35.32 7.43
CA HIS A 406 4.29 -34.47 8.31
C HIS A 406 3.63 -33.17 8.75
N LYS A 407 2.38 -32.90 8.32
CA LYS A 407 1.59 -31.70 8.68
C LYS A 407 2.36 -30.38 8.52
N LEU A 408 3.14 -30.26 7.46
CA LEU A 408 3.86 -29.03 7.15
C LEU A 408 2.88 -28.02 6.55
N ASN A 409 2.83 -26.81 7.09
CA ASN A 409 1.97 -25.74 6.58
C ASN A 409 2.77 -24.81 5.67
N THR A 410 3.82 -24.15 6.16
CA THR A 410 4.67 -23.30 5.32
C THR A 410 6.04 -23.93 5.07
N LEU A 411 6.48 -23.90 3.81
CA LEU A 411 7.72 -24.51 3.32
C LEU A 411 8.48 -23.53 2.42
N LEU A 412 9.77 -23.34 2.71
CA LEU A 412 10.73 -22.57 1.92
C LEU A 412 11.93 -23.46 1.60
N CYS A 413 12.33 -23.54 0.34
CA CYS A 413 13.51 -24.30 -0.06
C CYS A 413 14.28 -23.55 -1.15
N ALA A 414 15.58 -23.35 -0.99
CA ALA A 414 16.40 -22.61 -1.96
C ALA A 414 17.72 -23.31 -2.23
N PRO A 415 18.24 -23.23 -3.46
CA PRO A 415 19.50 -23.86 -3.83
C PRO A 415 20.68 -23.05 -3.28
N LEU A 416 21.75 -23.75 -2.91
CA LEU A 416 23.05 -23.13 -2.63
C LEU A 416 23.84 -23.06 -3.94
N LYS A 417 23.76 -21.95 -4.67
CA LYS A 417 24.35 -21.81 -6.01
C LYS A 417 25.57 -20.89 -6.00
N VAL A 418 26.69 -21.36 -6.57
CA VAL A 418 27.93 -20.58 -6.76
C VAL A 418 28.47 -20.87 -8.15
N GLY A 419 28.85 -19.84 -8.93
CA GLY A 419 29.52 -20.04 -10.23
C GLY A 419 28.78 -20.95 -11.23
N GLY A 420 27.44 -20.98 -11.18
CA GLY A 420 26.62 -21.84 -12.04
C GLY A 420 26.41 -23.29 -11.53
N ARG A 421 27.17 -23.75 -10.53
CA ARG A 421 26.97 -25.04 -9.86
C ARG A 421 26.06 -24.92 -8.63
N VAL A 422 25.28 -25.96 -8.35
CA VAL A 422 24.47 -26.07 -7.13
C VAL A 422 25.21 -26.99 -6.15
N LEU A 423 25.65 -26.44 -5.02
CA LEU A 423 26.36 -27.17 -3.97
C LEU A 423 25.42 -28.05 -3.14
N GLY A 424 24.15 -27.65 -3.07
CA GLY A 424 23.16 -28.24 -2.19
C GLY A 424 21.88 -27.42 -2.10
N SER A 425 21.12 -27.60 -1.03
CA SER A 425 19.86 -26.88 -0.80
C SER A 425 19.65 -26.58 0.68
N VAL A 426 19.05 -25.42 0.95
CA VAL A 426 18.59 -25.02 2.28
C VAL A 426 17.08 -25.19 2.34
N TYR A 427 16.61 -25.84 3.39
CA TYR A 427 15.21 -26.08 3.66
C TYR A 427 14.81 -25.37 4.93
N GLY A 428 13.69 -24.65 4.92
CA GLY A 428 13.10 -24.01 6.08
C GLY A 428 11.62 -24.34 6.17
N ASP A 429 11.14 -24.61 7.38
CA ASP A 429 9.71 -24.86 7.60
C ASP A 429 9.13 -24.07 8.78
N HIS A 430 7.81 -23.92 8.72
CA HIS A 430 7.01 -23.35 9.79
C HIS A 430 5.70 -24.14 9.96
N PRO A 431 5.35 -24.56 11.20
CA PRO A 431 4.16 -25.37 11.45
C PRO A 431 2.85 -24.58 11.38
N ALA A 432 2.87 -23.25 11.50
CA ALA A 432 1.69 -22.42 11.23
C ALA A 432 1.63 -22.04 9.75
N ALA A 433 0.43 -21.80 9.22
CA ALA A 433 0.28 -21.13 7.94
C ALA A 433 0.65 -19.66 8.15
N LEU A 434 1.88 -19.28 7.77
CA LEU A 434 2.16 -17.89 7.47
C LEU A 434 1.22 -17.54 6.30
N GLY A 435 0.51 -16.41 6.37
CA GLY A 435 -0.49 -16.00 5.36
C GLY A 435 0.09 -15.84 3.94
N SER A 436 -0.26 -14.80 3.19
CA SER A 436 0.44 -14.56 1.92
C SER A 436 1.91 -14.22 2.19
N LEU A 437 2.81 -15.21 2.04
CA LEU A 437 4.26 -14.97 1.98
C LEU A 437 4.50 -14.00 0.83
N LYS A 438 4.95 -12.79 1.15
CA LYS A 438 5.24 -11.76 0.15
C LYS A 438 6.42 -12.20 -0.71
N GLU A 439 6.39 -11.87 -1.99
CA GLU A 439 7.48 -12.15 -2.94
C GLU A 439 8.83 -11.57 -2.46
N SER A 440 8.79 -10.46 -1.71
CA SER A 440 9.96 -9.85 -1.08
C SER A 440 10.66 -10.75 -0.06
N THR A 441 9.92 -11.55 0.72
CA THR A 441 10.49 -12.54 1.66
C THR A 441 11.14 -13.70 0.92
N ILE A 442 10.57 -14.12 -0.21
CA ILE A 442 11.13 -15.17 -1.08
C ILE A 442 12.47 -14.71 -1.65
N ASN A 443 12.50 -13.49 -2.18
CA ASN A 443 13.70 -12.87 -2.72
C ASN A 443 14.78 -12.69 -1.65
N LEU A 444 14.40 -12.28 -0.43
CA LEU A 444 15.33 -12.20 0.71
C LEU A 444 15.93 -13.56 1.05
N PHE A 445 15.11 -14.62 1.16
CA PHE A 445 15.57 -15.98 1.47
C PHE A 445 16.51 -16.52 0.38
N ALA A 446 16.18 -16.31 -0.90
CA ALA A 446 17.03 -16.71 -2.02
C ALA A 446 18.35 -15.94 -2.05
N ALA A 447 18.33 -14.62 -1.85
CA ALA A 447 19.53 -13.79 -1.77
C ALA A 447 20.44 -14.22 -0.62
N PHE A 448 19.85 -14.52 0.54
CA PHE A 448 20.58 -15.03 1.70
C PHE A 448 21.23 -16.39 1.41
N CYS A 449 20.52 -17.31 0.76
CA CYS A 449 21.07 -18.62 0.38
C CYS A 449 22.23 -18.50 -0.62
N ASN A 450 22.15 -17.56 -1.58
CA ASN A 450 23.26 -17.29 -2.50
C ASN A 450 24.50 -16.76 -1.77
N LEU A 451 24.32 -15.85 -0.81
CA LEU A 451 25.40 -15.34 0.03
C LEU A 451 26.05 -16.46 0.86
N ALA A 452 25.23 -17.30 1.49
CA ALA A 452 25.69 -18.46 2.25
C ALA A 452 26.42 -19.47 1.36
N ALA A 453 25.95 -19.69 0.14
CA ALA A 453 26.56 -20.62 -0.81
C ALA A 453 28.02 -20.25 -1.09
N VAL A 454 28.32 -18.97 -1.31
CA VAL A 454 29.68 -18.48 -1.56
C VAL A 454 30.61 -18.79 -0.38
N ALA A 455 30.16 -18.52 0.85
CA ALA A 455 30.98 -18.78 2.03
C ALA A 455 31.15 -20.27 2.31
N ILE A 456 30.11 -21.08 2.11
CA ILE A 456 30.17 -22.54 2.25
C ILE A 456 31.15 -23.12 1.23
N ASP A 457 31.13 -22.64 -0.02
CA ASP A 457 32.07 -23.05 -1.05
C ASP A 457 33.52 -22.78 -0.65
N ASN A 458 33.79 -21.56 -0.17
CA ASN A 458 35.12 -21.17 0.30
C ASN A 458 35.60 -22.03 1.48
N ALA A 459 34.72 -22.34 2.44
CA ALA A 459 35.04 -23.19 3.58
C ALA A 459 35.33 -24.64 3.15
N LEU A 460 34.57 -25.17 2.18
CA LEU A 460 34.79 -26.51 1.61
C LEU A 460 36.12 -26.61 0.86
N VAL A 461 36.46 -25.61 0.04
CA VAL A 461 37.74 -25.53 -0.67
C VAL A 461 38.90 -25.45 0.32
N HIS A 462 38.78 -24.59 1.34
CA HIS A 462 39.81 -24.47 2.37
C HIS A 462 40.03 -25.78 3.12
N ARG A 463 38.96 -26.51 3.44
CA ARG A 463 39.05 -27.83 4.09
C ARG A 463 39.82 -28.83 3.23
N HIS A 464 39.52 -28.93 1.94
CA HIS A 464 40.24 -29.81 1.02
C HIS A 464 41.74 -29.47 0.97
N LEU A 465 42.08 -28.18 0.85
CA LEU A 465 43.48 -27.74 0.83
C LEU A 465 44.24 -28.09 2.11
N VAL A 466 43.59 -27.97 3.27
CA VAL A 466 44.20 -28.34 4.56
C VAL A 466 44.42 -29.85 4.65
N GLU A 467 43.45 -30.66 4.19
CA GLU A 467 43.55 -32.12 4.15
C GLU A 467 44.67 -32.58 3.20
N GLU A 468 44.75 -32.03 1.98
CA GLU A 468 45.82 -32.33 1.01
C GLU A 468 47.20 -31.92 1.53
N LYS A 469 47.33 -30.73 2.11
CA LYS A 469 48.59 -30.26 2.71
C LYS A 469 49.08 -31.22 3.78
N LYS A 470 48.18 -31.69 4.65
CA LYS A 470 48.51 -32.64 5.71
C LYS A 470 48.96 -33.99 5.14
N GLU A 471 48.29 -34.50 4.11
CA GLU A 471 48.72 -35.74 3.44
C GLU A 471 50.14 -35.63 2.84
N VAL A 472 50.46 -34.49 2.23
CA VAL A 472 51.79 -34.23 1.66
C VAL A 472 52.85 -34.13 2.77
N GLU A 473 52.55 -33.43 3.87
CA GLU A 473 53.42 -33.33 5.04
C GLU A 473 53.67 -34.71 5.67
N ASP A 474 52.63 -35.53 5.85
CA ASP A 474 52.73 -36.88 6.41
C ASP A 474 53.56 -37.83 5.50
N ARG A 475 53.51 -37.64 4.17
CA ARG A 475 54.36 -38.39 3.22
C ARG A 475 55.82 -37.94 3.31
N LEU A 476 56.08 -36.64 3.41
CA LEU A 476 57.43 -36.09 3.54
C LEU A 476 58.08 -36.49 4.88
N GLN A 477 57.30 -36.50 5.96
CA GLN A 477 57.73 -36.93 7.29
C GLN A 477 58.19 -38.40 7.27
N ARG A 478 57.39 -39.30 6.68
CA ARG A 478 57.76 -40.72 6.51
C ARG A 478 59.06 -40.91 5.72
N VAL A 479 59.28 -40.06 4.72
CA VAL A 479 60.52 -40.09 3.93
C VAL A 479 61.71 -39.66 4.77
N ARG A 480 61.58 -38.58 5.57
CA ARG A 480 62.63 -38.13 6.50
C ARG A 480 62.98 -39.20 7.54
N GLU A 481 61.98 -39.88 8.09
CA GLU A 481 62.18 -40.98 9.06
C GLU A 481 62.86 -42.20 8.42
N GLY A 482 62.53 -42.53 7.17
CA GLY A 482 63.16 -43.63 6.42
C GLY A 482 64.55 -43.34 5.84
N SER A 483 64.97 -42.07 5.79
CA SER A 483 66.24 -41.59 5.21
C SER A 483 67.23 -41.10 6.26
N SER A 484 67.22 -41.70 7.46
CA SER A 484 68.03 -41.33 8.63
C SER A 484 69.56 -41.24 8.42
N GLU A 485 70.08 -41.75 7.30
CA GLU A 485 71.50 -41.70 6.93
C GLU A 485 71.88 -40.49 6.05
N ILE A 486 70.91 -39.77 5.47
CA ILE A 486 71.16 -38.55 4.68
C ILE A 486 71.04 -37.33 5.59
N ILE A 487 72.18 -36.75 5.97
CA ILE A 487 72.26 -35.61 6.90
C ILE A 487 72.45 -34.30 6.12
N GLY A 488 71.52 -33.37 6.25
CA GLY A 488 71.64 -32.02 5.69
C GLY A 488 70.31 -31.25 5.65
N GLN A 489 70.38 -29.92 5.76
CA GLN A 489 69.21 -29.02 5.74
C GLN A 489 69.27 -27.99 4.60
N SER A 490 70.18 -28.17 3.62
CA SER A 490 70.29 -27.26 2.49
C SER A 490 69.12 -27.45 1.52
N ALA A 491 68.79 -26.39 0.76
CA ALA A 491 67.73 -26.45 -0.26
C ALA A 491 67.95 -27.57 -1.30
N ALA A 492 69.21 -27.88 -1.62
CA ALA A 492 69.57 -28.97 -2.51
C ALA A 492 69.24 -30.35 -1.92
N VAL A 493 69.45 -30.54 -0.61
CA VAL A 493 69.08 -31.78 0.10
C VAL A 493 67.56 -31.90 0.22
N GLU A 494 66.83 -30.80 0.45
CA GLU A 494 65.37 -30.83 0.44
C GLU A 494 64.79 -31.21 -0.93
N ASP A 495 65.34 -30.67 -2.02
CA ASP A 495 64.91 -31.05 -3.37
C ASP A 495 65.20 -32.53 -3.67
N LEU A 496 66.37 -33.02 -3.23
CA LEU A 496 66.73 -34.44 -3.33
C LEU A 496 65.73 -35.33 -2.58
N LEU A 497 65.39 -35.00 -1.32
CA LEU A 497 64.43 -35.77 -0.53
C LEU A 497 63.01 -35.77 -1.15
N LYS A 498 62.58 -34.65 -1.73
CA LYS A 498 61.30 -34.56 -2.46
C LYS A 498 61.30 -35.47 -3.71
N ARG A 499 62.40 -35.52 -4.46
CA ARG A 499 62.55 -36.42 -5.62
C ARG A 499 62.56 -37.88 -5.20
N ILE A 500 63.25 -38.22 -4.11
CA ILE A 500 63.24 -39.57 -3.52
C ILE A 500 61.81 -39.97 -3.14
N ALA A 501 61.06 -39.10 -2.46
CA ALA A 501 59.67 -39.32 -2.07
C ALA A 501 58.75 -39.62 -3.27
N LEU A 502 58.92 -38.86 -4.35
CA LEU A 502 58.12 -39.02 -5.56
C LEU A 502 58.43 -40.35 -6.27
N VAL A 503 59.72 -40.68 -6.40
CA VAL A 503 60.18 -41.87 -7.13
C VAL A 503 59.95 -43.16 -6.33
N ALA A 504 60.08 -43.15 -5.00
CA ALA A 504 59.89 -44.32 -4.14
C ALA A 504 58.48 -44.95 -4.27
N ALA A 505 57.46 -44.15 -4.60
CA ALA A 505 56.09 -44.62 -4.82
C ALA A 505 55.85 -45.27 -6.19
N SER A 506 56.82 -45.17 -7.11
CA SER A 506 56.74 -45.64 -8.50
C SER A 506 57.22 -47.10 -8.64
N PRO A 507 56.64 -47.90 -9.56
CA PRO A 507 57.13 -49.24 -9.88
C PRO A 507 58.31 -49.25 -10.87
N LEU A 508 58.79 -48.08 -11.32
CA LEU A 508 59.83 -47.94 -12.35
C LEU A 508 61.24 -48.22 -11.82
N ASP A 509 62.12 -48.64 -12.71
CA ASP A 509 63.55 -48.78 -12.44
C ASP A 509 64.23 -47.40 -12.34
N VAL A 510 65.17 -47.27 -11.40
CA VAL A 510 65.78 -45.98 -11.05
C VAL A 510 67.29 -46.04 -11.25
N LEU A 511 67.81 -45.17 -12.11
CA LEU A 511 69.24 -44.94 -12.29
C LEU A 511 69.68 -43.74 -11.46
N ILE A 512 70.64 -43.94 -10.55
CA ILE A 512 71.22 -42.88 -9.71
C ILE A 512 72.61 -42.54 -10.25
N THR A 513 72.81 -41.31 -10.71
CA THR A 513 74.08 -40.82 -11.26
C THR A 513 74.78 -39.86 -10.29
N GLY A 514 76.09 -39.70 -10.44
CA GLY A 514 76.90 -38.79 -9.62
C GLY A 514 78.35 -39.23 -9.48
N GLU A 515 79.23 -38.31 -9.08
CA GLU A 515 80.65 -38.58 -8.87
C GLU A 515 80.90 -39.62 -7.76
N SER A 516 82.06 -40.25 -7.76
CA SER A 516 82.42 -41.20 -6.71
C SER A 516 82.41 -40.53 -5.32
N GLY A 517 81.91 -41.21 -4.29
CA GLY A 517 81.85 -40.67 -2.92
C GLY A 517 80.69 -39.71 -2.62
N THR A 518 79.83 -39.38 -3.57
CA THR A 518 78.70 -38.43 -3.38
C THR A 518 77.48 -39.00 -2.64
N GLY A 519 77.58 -40.21 -2.07
CA GLY A 519 76.49 -40.81 -1.29
C GLY A 519 75.34 -41.44 -2.10
N LYS A 520 75.57 -41.82 -3.36
CA LYS A 520 74.58 -42.51 -4.21
C LYS A 520 73.93 -43.74 -3.55
N GLU A 521 74.71 -44.47 -2.74
CA GLU A 521 74.22 -45.63 -2.00
C GLU A 521 73.19 -45.25 -0.93
N LEU A 522 73.36 -44.09 -0.27
CA LEU A 522 72.41 -43.58 0.72
C LEU A 522 71.07 -43.24 0.05
N VAL A 523 71.12 -42.68 -1.16
CA VAL A 523 69.92 -42.42 -1.98
C VAL A 523 69.21 -43.71 -2.36
N ALA A 524 69.95 -44.75 -2.78
CA ALA A 524 69.39 -46.06 -3.11
C ALA A 524 68.71 -46.73 -1.89
N ARG A 525 69.36 -46.67 -0.73
CA ARG A 525 68.81 -47.19 0.54
C ARG A 525 67.57 -46.41 0.99
N ALA A 526 67.58 -45.08 0.84
CA ALA A 526 66.42 -44.24 1.13
C ALA A 526 65.23 -44.56 0.21
N LEU A 527 65.45 -44.74 -1.09
CA LEU A 527 64.43 -45.17 -2.05
C LEU A 527 63.83 -46.54 -1.67
N HIS A 528 64.67 -47.50 -1.27
CA HIS A 528 64.20 -48.81 -0.83
C HIS A 528 63.35 -48.71 0.44
N ARG A 529 63.85 -48.04 1.48
CA ARG A 529 63.18 -47.90 2.79
C ARG A 529 61.86 -47.14 2.72
N THR A 530 61.74 -46.19 1.80
CA THR A 530 60.54 -45.34 1.64
C THR A 530 59.61 -45.82 0.53
N GLY A 531 60.03 -46.80 -0.27
CA GLY A 531 59.28 -47.32 -1.40
C GLY A 531 58.42 -48.54 -1.08
N ARG A 532 57.68 -49.03 -2.09
CA ARG A 532 56.75 -50.17 -1.95
C ARG A 532 57.41 -51.48 -1.50
N ARG A 533 58.72 -51.62 -1.70
CA ARG A 533 59.51 -52.82 -1.38
C ARG A 533 60.24 -52.71 -0.03
N ALA A 534 59.94 -51.70 0.80
CA ALA A 534 60.61 -51.44 2.07
C ALA A 534 60.67 -52.65 3.03
N THR A 535 59.69 -53.56 2.96
CA THR A 535 59.62 -54.77 3.79
C THR A 535 60.43 -55.96 3.24
N ARG A 536 60.98 -55.85 2.02
CA ARG A 536 61.84 -56.87 1.42
C ARG A 536 63.32 -56.60 1.75
N LYS A 537 64.19 -57.58 1.48
CA LYS A 537 65.64 -57.41 1.67
C LYS A 537 66.20 -56.48 0.58
N PHE A 538 67.00 -55.49 0.99
CA PHE A 538 67.81 -54.69 0.09
C PHE A 538 69.11 -55.45 -0.20
N LEU A 539 69.34 -55.81 -1.47
CA LEU A 539 70.56 -56.46 -1.94
C LEU A 539 71.32 -55.46 -2.81
N ALA A 540 72.54 -55.12 -2.39
CA ALA A 540 73.46 -54.31 -3.18
C ALA A 540 74.44 -55.25 -3.88
N LEU A 541 74.55 -55.12 -5.20
CA LEU A 541 75.49 -55.88 -6.03
C LEU A 541 76.50 -54.90 -6.63
N ASP A 542 77.79 -55.21 -6.50
CA ASP A 542 78.86 -54.46 -7.15
C ASP A 542 79.15 -55.06 -8.53
N CYS A 543 78.57 -54.46 -9.57
CA CYS A 543 78.72 -54.94 -10.94
C CYS A 543 80.16 -54.86 -11.46
N GLY A 544 81.05 -54.08 -10.83
CA GLY A 544 82.47 -54.03 -11.21
C GLY A 544 83.29 -55.24 -10.71
N SER A 545 82.71 -56.02 -9.79
CA SER A 545 83.32 -57.23 -9.21
C SER A 545 82.85 -58.54 -9.84
N LEU A 546 81.88 -58.48 -10.76
CA LEU A 546 81.33 -59.64 -11.47
C LEU A 546 82.15 -59.93 -12.74
N SER A 547 82.38 -61.21 -13.06
CA SER A 547 82.95 -61.59 -14.37
C SER A 547 81.91 -61.41 -15.47
N ASP A 548 82.32 -61.11 -16.70
CA ASP A 548 81.41 -60.83 -17.84
C ASP A 548 80.31 -61.89 -18.03
N SER A 549 80.62 -63.17 -17.76
CA SER A 549 79.65 -64.28 -17.84
C SER A 549 78.59 -64.34 -16.73
N LEU A 550 78.81 -63.68 -15.60
CA LEU A 550 77.89 -63.66 -14.44
C LEU A 550 76.98 -62.42 -14.44
N VAL A 551 77.34 -61.38 -15.18
CA VAL A 551 76.55 -60.14 -15.29
C VAL A 551 75.23 -60.39 -16.02
N GLU A 552 75.22 -61.22 -17.08
CA GLU A 552 74.01 -61.54 -17.86
C GLU A 552 73.03 -62.45 -17.11
N SER A 553 73.46 -63.18 -16.07
CA SER A 553 72.58 -64.10 -15.33
C SER A 553 71.96 -63.52 -14.06
N GLU A 554 72.50 -62.42 -13.52
CA GLU A 554 72.13 -61.85 -12.21
C GLU A 554 71.43 -60.46 -12.28
N LEU A 555 71.53 -59.75 -13.42
CA LEU A 555 70.84 -58.48 -13.71
C LEU A 555 69.68 -58.72 -14.68
#